data_AF-A0A960EA62-F1
#
_entry.id   AF-A0A960EA62-F1
#
_cell.length_a   1.000
_cell.length_b   1.000
_cell.length_c   1.000
_cell.angle_alpha   90.00
_cell.angle_beta   90.00
_cell.angle_gamma   90.00
#
_symmetry.space_group_name_H-M   'P 1'
#
loop_
_entity.id
_entity.type
_entity.pdbx_description
1 polymer ?
#
loop_
_entity_poly.entity_id
_entity_poly.type
_entity_poly.pdbx_seq_one_letter_code
_entity_poly.pdbx_strand_id
1 'polypeptide(L)'
;MRIRLGRTMAFAGLLVLAACAVDDPSSAPTSTSTSTSTSTSTSTTRSTVSSTVPDDVEMFFDYPRYLWHLRRLSVATTNLGDEPISIRSIAVRTDHFEPLPAESKRTVIAPGQRIDVQVDFGELTTCDPSTRSDAAVLIEIARGDADPVQYLATLDPAPLDEIRDRECAQRRVTDAATIGFSAEREIDGSTMSTTIDVVRNAGTPTIELTSLSGSVIFALTPVDETEPIARLDADDPAASIPILVEVTRCDPHVVSQSSRTFDLAVYVSIDGADTHRQQLEVGPALQA
;
A
#
# COMPACT_ATOMS: atom_id res chain seq x y z
N MET A 1 50.04 37.37 43.84
CA MET A 1 49.18 37.58 45.03
C MET A 1 47.88 36.78 44.83
N ARG A 2 47.24 36.36 45.92
CA ARG A 2 46.44 35.12 46.09
C ARG A 2 45.11 34.99 45.33
N ILE A 3 44.87 33.78 44.78
CA ILE A 3 43.75 32.80 44.99
C ILE A 3 42.28 33.29 44.92
N ARG A 4 41.44 32.70 44.04
CA ARG A 4 40.34 31.75 44.37
C ARG A 4 39.56 31.18 43.17
N LEU A 5 39.25 29.89 43.29
CA LEU A 5 38.46 28.98 42.45
C LEU A 5 36.95 29.32 42.41
N GLY A 6 36.26 28.86 41.36
CA GLY A 6 34.79 28.85 41.27
C GLY A 6 34.19 27.95 40.17
N ARG A 7 34.20 26.64 40.42
CA ARG A 7 33.24 25.56 40.03
C ARG A 7 32.64 25.46 38.60
N THR A 8 33.00 24.33 37.98
CA THR A 8 32.30 23.51 36.98
C THR A 8 30.95 22.97 37.46
N MET A 9 29.98 22.85 36.54
CA MET A 9 28.92 21.82 36.57
C MET A 9 28.70 21.27 35.16
N ALA A 10 28.97 19.98 35.01
CA ALA A 10 28.53 19.14 33.90
C ALA A 10 27.44 18.21 34.45
N PHE A 11 26.31 18.10 33.77
CA PHE A 11 25.27 17.11 34.06
C PHE A 11 25.33 16.01 32.99
N ALA A 12 25.73 14.82 33.41
CA ALA A 12 25.56 13.57 32.67
C ALA A 12 24.51 12.74 33.41
N GLY A 13 23.38 12.46 32.76
CA GLY A 13 22.33 11.59 33.27
C GLY A 13 22.52 10.17 32.73
N LEU A 14 22.97 9.27 33.60
CA LEU A 14 23.01 7.82 33.38
C LEU A 14 21.86 7.20 34.20
N LEU A 15 20.92 6.52 33.54
CA LEU A 15 19.80 5.85 34.21
C LEU A 15 20.00 4.33 34.12
N VAL A 16 20.30 3.73 35.27
CA VAL A 16 20.41 2.29 35.52
C VAL A 16 19.10 1.83 36.14
N LEU A 17 18.49 0.77 35.60
CA LEU A 17 17.45 0.01 36.29
C LEU A 17 17.86 -1.46 36.30
N ALA A 18 18.26 -1.91 37.49
CA ALA A 18 18.48 -3.30 37.82
C ALA A 18 17.40 -3.77 38.80
N ALA A 19 16.84 -4.94 38.48
CA ALA A 19 16.42 -6.05 39.34
C ALA A 19 15.48 -5.81 40.53
N CYS A 20 14.42 -6.63 40.57
CA CYS A 20 14.09 -7.47 41.73
C CYS A 20 13.34 -8.72 41.26
N ALA A 21 13.86 -9.88 41.62
CA ALA A 21 13.26 -11.21 41.52
C ALA A 21 12.92 -11.69 42.95
N VAL A 22 11.83 -12.45 43.12
CA VAL A 22 11.65 -13.39 44.24
C VAL A 22 10.71 -14.53 43.80
N ASP A 23 11.14 -15.77 44.06
CA ASP A 23 10.47 -17.06 43.87
C ASP A 23 9.40 -17.37 44.93
N ASP A 24 8.43 -18.26 44.62
CA ASP A 24 8.26 -19.62 45.21
C ASP A 24 6.95 -20.32 44.73
N PRO A 25 6.72 -21.65 44.97
CA PRO A 25 6.08 -22.56 44.02
C PRO A 25 4.71 -23.09 44.49
N SER A 26 3.92 -23.67 43.57
CA SER A 26 2.79 -24.52 43.95
C SER A 26 2.41 -25.57 42.89
N SER A 27 2.65 -26.81 43.27
CA SER A 27 2.02 -28.11 42.96
C SER A 27 1.09 -28.32 41.76
N ALA A 28 1.34 -29.44 41.08
CA ALA A 28 0.54 -30.09 40.04
C ALA A 28 -0.86 -30.55 40.50
N PRO A 29 -1.76 -30.92 39.56
CA PRO A 29 -1.86 -32.34 39.24
C PRO A 29 -2.03 -32.70 37.75
N THR A 30 -1.57 -33.91 37.45
CA THR A 30 -1.70 -34.69 36.21
C THR A 30 -3.16 -34.97 35.84
N SER A 31 -3.52 -34.80 34.57
CA SER A 31 -4.72 -35.39 33.99
C SER A 31 -4.40 -36.02 32.64
N THR A 32 -4.35 -37.35 32.64
CA THR A 32 -4.28 -38.20 31.44
C THR A 32 -5.67 -38.29 30.85
N SER A 33 -5.87 -37.76 29.64
CA SER A 33 -7.10 -37.98 28.86
C SER A 33 -6.77 -38.73 27.59
N THR A 34 -7.28 -39.96 27.51
CA THR A 34 -7.26 -40.84 26.34
C THR A 34 -8.30 -40.34 25.35
N SER A 35 -7.89 -39.92 24.15
CA SER A 35 -8.81 -39.54 23.07
C SER A 35 -8.85 -40.64 22.01
N THR A 36 -9.99 -41.32 21.94
CA THR A 36 -10.35 -42.30 20.91
C THR A 36 -10.60 -41.57 19.59
N SER A 37 -9.82 -41.88 18.56
CA SER A 37 -10.00 -41.32 17.21
C SER A 37 -11.11 -42.06 16.47
N THR A 38 -12.27 -41.43 16.32
CA THR A 38 -13.33 -41.88 15.39
C THR A 38 -13.11 -41.16 14.06
N SER A 39 -12.64 -41.89 13.05
CA SER A 39 -12.50 -41.38 11.69
C SER A 39 -13.87 -41.32 11.01
N THR A 40 -14.51 -40.15 11.05
CA THR A 40 -15.69 -39.88 10.24
C THR A 40 -15.24 -39.38 8.87
N SER A 41 -15.45 -40.18 7.83
CA SER A 41 -15.23 -39.80 6.44
C SER A 41 -16.30 -38.79 6.02
N THR A 42 -15.93 -37.51 5.94
CA THR A 42 -16.81 -36.45 5.45
C THR A 42 -16.86 -36.50 3.92
N SER A 43 -18.02 -36.88 3.38
CA SER A 43 -18.34 -36.78 1.97
C SER A 43 -18.33 -35.31 1.56
N THR A 44 -17.36 -34.88 0.75
CA THR A 44 -17.28 -33.53 0.20
C THR A 44 -18.40 -33.34 -0.82
N THR A 45 -19.48 -32.68 -0.41
CA THR A 45 -20.51 -32.16 -1.31
C THR A 45 -19.84 -31.14 -2.23
N ARG A 46 -19.86 -31.39 -3.54
CA ARG A 46 -19.29 -30.50 -4.55
C ARG A 46 -20.20 -29.27 -4.67
N SER A 47 -19.78 -28.12 -4.13
CA SER A 47 -20.48 -26.85 -4.33
C SER A 47 -20.57 -26.54 -5.83
N THR A 48 -21.78 -26.46 -6.36
CA THR A 48 -22.04 -25.96 -7.71
C THR A 48 -21.86 -24.45 -7.73
N VAL A 49 -20.91 -23.98 -8.54
CA VAL A 49 -20.72 -22.54 -8.80
C VAL A 49 -21.62 -22.14 -9.96
N SER A 50 -22.50 -21.17 -9.73
CA SER A 50 -23.29 -20.53 -10.78
C SER A 50 -22.50 -19.39 -11.43
N SER A 51 -22.59 -19.24 -12.75
CA SER A 51 -21.92 -18.17 -13.50
C SER A 51 -22.65 -16.83 -13.46
N THR A 52 -23.84 -16.77 -12.84
CA THR A 52 -24.67 -15.57 -12.85
C THR A 52 -25.36 -15.41 -11.51
N VAL A 53 -25.18 -14.23 -10.91
CA VAL A 53 -25.85 -13.79 -9.69
C VAL A 53 -27.35 -13.68 -9.96
N PRO A 54 -28.25 -13.96 -8.99
CA PRO A 54 -29.70 -13.87 -9.21
C PRO A 54 -30.12 -12.47 -9.68
N ASP A 55 -31.13 -12.40 -10.56
CA ASP A 55 -31.58 -11.14 -11.18
C ASP A 55 -32.15 -10.11 -10.18
N ASP A 56 -32.51 -10.56 -8.97
CA ASP A 56 -32.96 -9.71 -7.86
C ASP A 56 -31.83 -9.30 -6.91
N VAL A 57 -30.58 -9.57 -7.27
CA VAL A 57 -29.38 -9.10 -6.57
C VAL A 57 -28.51 -8.32 -7.56
N GLU A 58 -28.45 -7.01 -7.37
CA GLU A 58 -27.61 -6.13 -8.17
C GLU A 58 -26.26 -5.94 -7.47
N MET A 59 -25.16 -6.05 -8.23
CA MET A 59 -23.81 -5.83 -7.72
C MET A 59 -23.11 -4.77 -8.56
N PHE A 60 -22.49 -3.81 -7.88
CA PHE A 60 -21.64 -2.78 -8.48
C PHE A 60 -20.24 -2.86 -7.87
N PHE A 61 -19.22 -2.83 -8.70
CA PHE A 61 -17.83 -2.97 -8.30
C PHE A 61 -17.14 -1.63 -8.41
N ASP A 62 -16.64 -1.14 -7.27
CA ASP A 62 -15.94 0.14 -7.19
C ASP A 62 -14.48 -0.07 -6.76
N TYR A 63 -13.59 0.66 -7.43
CA TYR A 63 -12.14 0.64 -7.23
C TYR A 63 -11.68 2.02 -6.74
N PRO A 64 -12.08 2.44 -5.54
CA PRO A 64 -11.73 3.77 -5.07
C PRO A 64 -10.21 3.88 -4.89
N ARG A 65 -9.60 4.95 -5.42
CA ARG A 65 -8.13 5.13 -5.42
C ARG A 65 -7.50 5.10 -4.01
N TYR A 66 -8.24 5.46 -2.97
CA TYR A 66 -7.76 5.37 -1.59
C TYR A 66 -7.68 3.93 -1.06
N LEU A 67 -8.21 2.93 -1.77
CA LEU A 67 -8.09 1.51 -1.42
C LEU A 67 -7.06 0.76 -2.26
N TRP A 68 -6.52 1.37 -3.32
CA TRP A 68 -5.59 0.69 -4.23
C TRP A 68 -4.32 0.21 -3.51
N HIS A 69 -3.76 1.05 -2.63
CA HIS A 69 -2.59 0.71 -1.82
C HIS A 69 -2.86 -0.37 -0.76
N LEU A 70 -4.13 -0.65 -0.49
CA LEU A 70 -4.58 -1.74 0.41
C LEU A 70 -4.98 -2.99 -0.38
N ARG A 71 -4.88 -2.97 -1.72
CA ARG A 71 -5.35 -4.03 -2.63
C ARG A 71 -6.75 -4.51 -2.30
N ARG A 72 -7.67 -3.54 -2.24
CA ARG A 72 -9.05 -3.77 -1.80
C ARG A 72 -10.06 -3.22 -2.79
N LEU A 73 -11.05 -4.06 -3.10
CA LEU A 73 -12.22 -3.76 -3.92
C LEU A 73 -13.42 -3.47 -3.02
N SER A 74 -14.28 -2.52 -3.41
CA SER A 74 -15.59 -2.32 -2.80
C SER A 74 -16.68 -2.95 -3.66
N VAL A 75 -17.48 -3.82 -3.07
CA VAL A 75 -18.57 -4.54 -3.75
C VAL A 75 -19.90 -4.08 -3.17
N ALA A 76 -20.54 -3.16 -3.87
CA ALA A 76 -21.80 -2.60 -3.47
C ALA A 76 -22.94 -3.48 -3.95
N THR A 77 -23.65 -4.11 -3.01
CA THR A 77 -24.68 -5.12 -3.29
C THR A 77 -26.04 -4.58 -2.88
N THR A 78 -26.99 -4.57 -3.81
CA THR A 78 -28.38 -4.18 -3.59
C THR A 78 -29.28 -5.42 -3.62
N ASN A 79 -30.13 -5.60 -2.62
CA ASN A 79 -31.16 -6.64 -2.61
C ASN A 79 -32.48 -6.07 -3.16
N LEU A 80 -32.86 -6.48 -4.37
CA LEU A 80 -34.10 -6.08 -5.04
C LEU A 80 -35.26 -7.07 -4.78
N GLY A 81 -34.97 -8.19 -4.12
CA GLY A 81 -35.95 -9.19 -3.73
C GLY A 81 -36.78 -8.77 -2.50
N ASP A 82 -37.65 -9.67 -2.07
CA ASP A 82 -38.56 -9.52 -0.93
C ASP A 82 -38.09 -10.24 0.34
N GLU A 83 -37.05 -11.06 0.25
CA GLU A 83 -36.43 -11.77 1.37
C GLU A 83 -35.00 -11.26 1.65
N PRO A 84 -34.53 -11.28 2.91
CA PRO A 84 -33.15 -10.95 3.23
C PRO A 84 -32.15 -11.93 2.57
N ILE A 85 -31.06 -11.39 2.05
CA ILE A 85 -29.91 -12.16 1.57
C ILE A 85 -28.74 -12.01 2.54
N SER A 86 -27.87 -13.02 2.62
CA SER A 86 -26.66 -13.02 3.43
C SER A 86 -25.44 -13.36 2.59
N ILE A 87 -24.45 -12.48 2.58
CA ILE A 87 -23.13 -12.77 2.01
C ILE A 87 -22.32 -13.54 3.06
N ARG A 88 -21.96 -14.78 2.72
CA ARG A 88 -21.26 -15.73 3.62
C ARG A 88 -19.76 -15.77 3.36
N SER A 89 -19.36 -15.64 2.11
CA SER A 89 -17.96 -15.51 1.73
C SER A 89 -17.79 -14.72 0.44
N ILE A 90 -16.62 -14.11 0.27
CA ILE A 90 -16.29 -13.31 -0.91
C ILE A 90 -14.78 -13.40 -1.22
N ALA A 91 -14.41 -13.42 -2.49
CA ALA A 91 -13.02 -13.47 -2.93
C ALA A 91 -12.85 -12.90 -4.35
N VAL A 92 -11.76 -12.18 -4.61
CA VAL A 92 -11.40 -11.76 -5.98
C VAL A 92 -10.66 -12.89 -6.71
N ARG A 93 -10.94 -13.05 -7.99
CA ARG A 93 -10.30 -13.99 -8.92
C ARG A 93 -9.82 -13.22 -10.13
N THR A 94 -8.51 -13.26 -10.37
CA THR A 94 -7.82 -12.55 -11.44
C THR A 94 -6.45 -13.19 -11.65
N ASP A 95 -5.89 -13.08 -12.85
CA ASP A 95 -4.66 -13.78 -13.23
C ASP A 95 -3.37 -13.07 -12.77
N HIS A 96 -3.43 -11.76 -12.51
CA HIS A 96 -2.24 -10.94 -12.20
C HIS A 96 -1.87 -10.89 -10.73
N PHE A 97 -2.77 -11.34 -9.86
CA PHE A 97 -2.62 -11.23 -8.42
C PHE A 97 -2.79 -12.61 -7.78
N GLU A 98 -2.04 -12.85 -6.71
CA GLU A 98 -2.09 -14.12 -5.98
C GLU A 98 -3.52 -14.37 -5.49
N PRO A 99 -4.12 -15.54 -5.76
CA PRO A 99 -5.46 -15.82 -5.32
C PRO A 99 -5.54 -15.94 -3.80
N LEU A 100 -6.33 -15.08 -3.16
CA LEU A 100 -6.60 -15.18 -1.74
C LEU A 100 -7.73 -16.17 -1.43
N PRO A 101 -7.67 -16.88 -0.28
CA PRO A 101 -8.81 -17.63 0.25
C PRO A 101 -10.05 -16.75 0.38
N ALA A 102 -11.24 -17.35 0.25
CA ALA A 102 -12.47 -16.59 0.42
C ALA A 102 -12.62 -16.08 1.86
N GLU A 103 -12.84 -14.78 2.00
CA GLU A 103 -13.06 -14.14 3.29
C GLU A 103 -14.46 -14.44 3.78
N SER A 104 -14.59 -14.93 5.02
CA SER A 104 -15.90 -15.13 5.64
C SER A 104 -16.55 -13.77 5.96
N LYS A 105 -17.80 -13.61 5.54
CA LYS A 105 -18.65 -12.44 5.81
C LYS A 105 -19.91 -12.90 6.55
N ARG A 106 -20.52 -11.96 7.26
CA ARG A 106 -21.83 -12.13 7.94
C ARG A 106 -22.74 -10.96 7.63
N THR A 107 -22.65 -10.45 6.41
CA THR A 107 -23.40 -9.28 5.96
C THR A 107 -24.78 -9.72 5.56
N VAL A 108 -25.80 -9.23 6.27
CA VAL A 108 -27.21 -9.43 5.93
C VAL A 108 -27.72 -8.17 5.24
N ILE A 109 -28.34 -8.32 4.08
CA ILE A 109 -28.88 -7.22 3.28
C ILE A 109 -30.39 -7.41 3.21
N ALA A 110 -31.13 -6.55 3.90
CA ALA A 110 -32.59 -6.59 3.88
C ALA A 110 -33.15 -6.17 2.51
N PRO A 111 -34.41 -6.52 2.20
CA PRO A 111 -35.10 -6.05 1.00
C PRO A 111 -34.99 -4.52 0.81
N GLY A 112 -34.64 -4.10 -0.40
CA GLY A 112 -34.46 -2.70 -0.78
C GLY A 112 -33.21 -2.02 -0.21
N GLN A 113 -32.36 -2.73 0.53
CA GLN A 113 -31.11 -2.17 1.05
C GLN A 113 -29.95 -2.38 0.08
N ARG A 114 -28.99 -1.45 0.16
CA ARG A 114 -27.67 -1.54 -0.47
C ARG A 114 -26.60 -1.50 0.61
N ILE A 115 -25.66 -2.43 0.55
CA ILE A 115 -24.50 -2.48 1.45
C ILE A 115 -23.23 -2.68 0.64
N ASP A 116 -22.18 -1.94 0.99
CA ASP A 116 -20.85 -2.06 0.43
C ASP A 116 -20.03 -3.05 1.26
N VAL A 117 -19.58 -4.13 0.61
CA VAL A 117 -18.71 -5.14 1.20
C VAL A 117 -17.33 -5.02 0.58
N GLN A 118 -16.32 -4.79 1.43
CA GLN A 118 -14.93 -4.76 1.00
C GLN A 118 -14.35 -6.18 0.95
N VAL A 119 -13.51 -6.42 -0.06
CA VAL A 119 -12.77 -7.67 -0.25
C VAL A 119 -11.34 -7.36 -0.70
N ASP A 120 -10.38 -8.07 -0.12
CA ASP A 120 -8.97 -7.94 -0.45
C ASP A 120 -8.60 -8.84 -1.65
N PHE A 121 -7.57 -8.45 -2.40
CA PHE A 121 -6.93 -9.28 -3.42
C PHE A 121 -5.41 -9.35 -3.15
N GLY A 122 -4.76 -10.37 -3.72
CA GLY A 122 -3.40 -10.71 -3.34
C GLY A 122 -2.33 -9.80 -3.94
N GLU A 123 -1.08 -10.16 -3.65
CA GLU A 123 0.10 -9.52 -4.21
C GLU A 123 0.20 -9.73 -5.72
N LEU A 124 0.81 -8.79 -6.42
CA LEU A 124 1.13 -8.91 -7.83
C LEU A 124 2.08 -10.11 -8.08
N THR A 125 1.72 -11.00 -8.99
CA THR A 125 2.52 -12.20 -9.33
C THR A 125 3.35 -12.02 -10.59
N THR A 126 2.84 -11.27 -11.57
CA THR A 126 3.51 -11.03 -12.86
C THR A 126 3.29 -9.60 -13.36
N CYS A 127 4.27 -9.11 -14.13
CA CYS A 127 4.17 -7.85 -14.88
C CYS A 127 3.93 -8.04 -16.37
N ASP A 128 3.77 -9.29 -16.82
CA ASP A 128 3.46 -9.56 -18.21
C ASP A 128 2.03 -9.13 -18.52
N PRO A 129 1.77 -8.53 -19.69
CA PRO A 129 0.41 -8.28 -20.12
C PRO A 129 -0.33 -9.61 -20.29
N SER A 130 -1.55 -9.70 -19.76
CA SER A 130 -2.41 -10.86 -19.98
C SER A 130 -2.92 -10.89 -21.41
N THR A 131 -3.04 -12.11 -21.96
CA THR A 131 -3.75 -12.33 -23.24
C THR A 131 -5.27 -12.48 -23.05
N ARG A 132 -5.72 -12.69 -21.80
CA ARG A 132 -7.11 -12.58 -21.32
C ARG A 132 -7.08 -12.05 -19.91
N SER A 133 -7.69 -10.90 -19.65
CA SER A 133 -7.91 -10.42 -18.28
C SER A 133 -9.29 -10.88 -17.84
N ASP A 134 -9.44 -12.16 -17.50
CA ASP A 134 -10.68 -12.63 -16.87
C ASP A 134 -10.61 -12.25 -15.38
N ALA A 135 -11.46 -11.31 -14.96
CA ALA A 135 -11.57 -10.88 -13.58
C ALA A 135 -12.99 -11.15 -13.07
N ALA A 136 -13.09 -11.64 -11.83
CA ALA A 136 -14.38 -11.93 -11.21
C ALA A 136 -14.33 -11.85 -9.68
N VAL A 137 -15.49 -11.73 -9.07
CA VAL A 137 -15.71 -11.95 -7.63
C VAL A 137 -16.44 -13.27 -7.45
N LEU A 138 -15.81 -14.20 -6.74
CA LEU A 138 -16.47 -15.38 -6.21
C LEU A 138 -17.20 -14.97 -4.92
N ILE A 139 -18.53 -15.08 -4.90
CA ILE A 139 -19.37 -14.69 -3.77
C ILE A 139 -20.32 -15.83 -3.40
N GLU A 140 -20.49 -16.05 -2.11
CA GLU A 140 -21.43 -17.04 -1.59
C GLU A 140 -22.61 -16.34 -0.92
N ILE A 141 -23.82 -16.55 -1.44
CA ILE A 141 -25.04 -15.88 -1.00
C ILE A 141 -26.04 -16.93 -0.49
N ALA A 142 -26.59 -16.70 0.70
CA ALA A 142 -27.74 -17.44 1.23
C ALA A 142 -28.99 -16.55 1.23
N ARG A 143 -30.17 -17.13 0.95
CA ARG A 143 -31.46 -16.44 1.03
C ARG A 143 -32.26 -17.02 2.21
N GLY A 144 -32.65 -16.17 3.16
CA GLY A 144 -33.27 -16.65 4.40
C GLY A 144 -32.48 -17.78 5.06
N ASP A 145 -33.14 -18.92 5.29
CA ASP A 145 -32.57 -20.14 5.88
C ASP A 145 -32.08 -21.16 4.83
N ALA A 146 -32.09 -20.82 3.54
CA ALA A 146 -31.62 -21.72 2.49
C ALA A 146 -30.09 -21.91 2.54
N ASP A 147 -29.63 -23.05 2.02
CA ASP A 147 -28.21 -23.33 1.87
C ASP A 147 -27.54 -22.26 0.97
N PRO A 148 -26.33 -21.79 1.32
CA PRO A 148 -25.61 -20.81 0.51
C PRO A 148 -25.24 -21.36 -0.86
N VAL A 149 -25.32 -20.50 -1.89
CA VAL A 149 -24.91 -20.82 -3.26
C VAL A 149 -23.76 -19.92 -3.67
N GLN A 150 -22.77 -20.48 -4.37
CA GLN A 150 -21.63 -19.75 -4.90
C GLN A 150 -21.92 -19.19 -6.29
N TYR A 151 -21.56 -17.94 -6.50
CA TYR A 151 -21.72 -17.20 -7.74
C TYR A 151 -20.38 -16.61 -8.17
N LEU A 152 -20.14 -16.57 -9.47
CA LEU A 152 -19.01 -15.86 -10.06
C LEU A 152 -19.54 -14.62 -10.78
N ALA A 153 -19.31 -13.45 -10.20
CA ALA A 153 -19.72 -12.18 -10.79
C ALA A 153 -18.55 -11.57 -11.56
N THR A 154 -18.72 -11.35 -12.86
CA THR A 154 -17.67 -10.78 -13.73
C THR A 154 -17.34 -9.34 -13.35
N LEU A 155 -16.05 -9.03 -13.33
CA LEU A 155 -15.50 -7.70 -13.13
C LEU A 155 -15.06 -7.11 -14.48
N ASP A 156 -15.09 -5.78 -14.57
CA ASP A 156 -14.28 -5.08 -15.57
C ASP A 156 -12.80 -5.25 -15.19
N PRO A 157 -11.95 -5.82 -16.07
CA PRO A 157 -10.53 -5.96 -15.77
C PRO A 157 -9.76 -4.64 -15.80
N ALA A 158 -10.26 -3.60 -16.49
CA ALA A 158 -9.47 -2.39 -16.76
C ALA A 158 -8.93 -1.70 -15.48
N PRO A 159 -9.69 -1.57 -14.37
CA PRO A 159 -9.14 -1.03 -13.12
C PRO A 159 -8.06 -1.90 -12.49
N LEU A 160 -8.17 -3.24 -12.57
CA LEU A 160 -7.15 -4.16 -12.06
C LEU A 160 -5.89 -4.13 -12.93
N ASP A 161 -6.05 -3.99 -14.24
CA ASP A 161 -4.95 -3.77 -15.18
C ASP A 161 -4.22 -2.43 -14.88
N GLU A 162 -4.94 -1.35 -14.57
CA GLU A 162 -4.33 -0.07 -14.15
C GLU A 162 -3.53 -0.21 -12.84
N ILE A 163 -4.06 -0.96 -11.87
CA ILE A 163 -3.36 -1.26 -10.62
C ILE A 163 -2.09 -2.09 -10.89
N ARG A 164 -2.19 -3.14 -11.73
CA ARG A 164 -1.04 -3.95 -12.15
C ARG A 164 0.04 -3.08 -12.78
N ASP A 165 -0.32 -2.25 -13.75
CA ASP A 165 0.63 -1.42 -14.48
C ASP A 165 1.34 -0.44 -13.54
N ARG A 166 0.62 0.10 -12.56
CA ARG A 166 1.20 0.96 -11.52
C ARG A 166 2.19 0.21 -10.62
N GLU A 167 1.81 -0.97 -10.09
CA GLU A 167 2.68 -1.78 -9.23
C GLU A 167 3.92 -2.28 -9.99
N CYS A 168 3.76 -2.63 -11.26
CA CYS A 168 4.88 -3.01 -12.13
C CYS A 168 5.83 -1.86 -12.43
N ALA A 169 5.30 -0.67 -12.70
CA ALA A 169 6.11 0.51 -12.90
C ALA A 169 6.89 0.87 -11.61
N GLN A 170 6.24 0.76 -10.44
CA GLN A 170 6.90 0.93 -9.15
C GLN A 170 8.03 -0.08 -8.95
N ARG A 171 7.72 -1.37 -9.14
CA ARG A 171 8.70 -2.46 -9.00
C ARG A 171 9.89 -2.26 -9.93
N ARG A 172 9.66 -1.87 -11.18
CA ARG A 172 10.74 -1.58 -12.15
C ARG A 172 11.68 -0.48 -11.65
N VAL A 173 11.14 0.60 -11.09
CA VAL A 173 11.94 1.69 -10.52
C VAL A 173 12.72 1.20 -9.28
N THR A 174 12.05 0.53 -8.34
CA THR A 174 12.70 0.08 -7.10
C THR A 174 13.72 -1.03 -7.32
N ASP A 175 13.53 -1.89 -8.31
CA ASP A 175 14.50 -2.92 -8.70
C ASP A 175 15.73 -2.27 -9.37
N ALA A 176 15.54 -1.19 -10.13
CA ALA A 176 16.62 -0.48 -10.82
C ALA A 176 17.45 0.42 -9.89
N ALA A 177 16.80 1.17 -9.00
CA ALA A 177 17.47 2.19 -8.17
C ALA A 177 16.76 2.48 -6.85
N THR A 178 17.57 2.92 -5.88
CA THR A 178 17.13 3.63 -4.69
C THR A 178 17.19 5.13 -4.97
N ILE A 179 16.08 5.84 -4.76
CA ILE A 179 15.96 7.27 -5.06
C ILE A 179 15.42 7.98 -3.83
N GLY A 180 16.09 9.03 -3.39
CA GLY A 180 15.70 9.78 -2.21
C GLY A 180 16.36 11.15 -2.15
N PHE A 181 15.98 11.96 -1.18
CA PHE A 181 16.71 13.18 -0.90
C PHE A 181 18.02 12.88 -0.16
N SER A 182 19.04 13.70 -0.41
CA SER A 182 20.21 13.74 0.46
C SER A 182 19.87 14.30 1.84
N ALA A 183 20.65 13.90 2.84
CA ALA A 183 20.61 14.51 4.16
C ALA A 183 21.29 15.90 4.17
N GLU A 184 22.15 16.18 3.20
CA GLU A 184 22.82 17.46 3.06
C GLU A 184 21.85 18.50 2.49
N ARG A 185 21.76 19.63 3.18
CA ARG A 185 20.93 20.75 2.75
C ARG A 185 21.47 22.08 3.26
N GLU A 186 21.16 23.12 2.51
CA GLU A 186 21.37 24.50 2.89
C GLU A 186 20.04 25.24 2.81
N ILE A 187 19.73 26.06 3.81
CA ILE A 187 18.49 26.84 3.85
C ILE A 187 18.86 28.32 3.78
N ASP A 188 18.28 29.02 2.81
CA ASP A 188 18.33 30.48 2.70
C ASP A 188 16.91 31.02 2.56
N GLY A 189 16.43 31.67 3.63
CA GLY A 189 15.07 32.20 3.69
C GLY A 189 13.99 31.13 3.49
N SER A 190 13.26 31.23 2.38
CA SER A 190 12.16 30.32 2.00
C SER A 190 12.59 29.20 1.04
N THR A 191 13.89 29.10 0.76
CA THR A 191 14.44 28.16 -0.22
C THR A 191 15.42 27.22 0.47
N MET A 192 15.29 25.94 0.17
CA MET A 192 16.22 24.90 0.61
C MET A 192 16.91 24.29 -0.61
N SER A 193 18.23 24.35 -0.65
CA SER A 193 19.06 23.65 -1.63
C SER A 193 19.41 22.26 -1.08
N THR A 194 19.23 21.22 -1.89
CA THR A 194 19.60 19.83 -1.56
C THR A 194 19.81 19.03 -2.84
N THR A 195 20.03 17.72 -2.75
CA THR A 195 20.09 16.82 -3.90
C THR A 195 19.02 15.73 -3.82
N ILE A 196 18.60 15.25 -4.99
CA ILE A 196 18.01 13.91 -5.12
C ILE A 196 19.16 12.96 -5.45
N ASP A 197 19.41 12.01 -4.57
CA ASP A 197 20.40 10.97 -4.78
C ASP A 197 19.73 9.76 -5.42
N VAL A 198 20.33 9.28 -6.51
CA VAL A 198 19.94 8.08 -7.24
C VAL A 198 21.10 7.10 -7.12
N VAL A 199 20.85 5.94 -6.55
CA VAL A 199 21.83 4.85 -6.42
C VAL A 199 21.30 3.63 -7.14
N ARG A 200 22.04 3.13 -8.12
CA ARG A 200 21.68 1.93 -8.87
C ARG A 200 21.72 0.72 -7.94
N ASN A 201 20.63 -0.05 -7.90
CA ASN A 201 20.54 -1.26 -7.09
C ASN A 201 21.16 -2.46 -7.84
N ALA A 202 20.67 -2.72 -9.05
CA ALA A 202 21.13 -3.82 -9.89
C ALA A 202 20.81 -3.60 -11.38
N GLY A 203 21.42 -4.42 -12.23
CA GLY A 203 21.15 -4.45 -13.67
C GLY A 203 21.82 -3.32 -14.44
N THR A 204 21.47 -3.22 -15.72
CA THR A 204 21.99 -2.23 -16.67
C THR A 204 20.93 -1.34 -17.32
N PRO A 205 19.70 -1.18 -16.78
CA PRO A 205 18.72 -0.36 -17.47
C PRO A 205 19.13 1.11 -17.43
N THR A 206 18.79 1.86 -18.48
CA THR A 206 18.91 3.32 -18.47
C THR A 206 17.85 3.87 -17.50
N ILE A 207 18.27 4.74 -16.57
CA ILE A 207 17.38 5.41 -15.62
C ILE A 207 17.32 6.88 -16.00
N GLU A 208 16.13 7.42 -16.21
CA GLU A 208 15.92 8.83 -16.51
C GLU A 208 14.98 9.47 -15.49
N LEU A 209 15.40 10.60 -14.92
CA LEU A 209 14.55 11.46 -14.10
C LEU A 209 14.01 12.54 -15.01
N THR A 210 12.70 12.51 -15.28
CA THR A 210 12.09 13.35 -16.32
C THR A 210 11.51 14.64 -15.76
N SER A 211 10.93 14.61 -14.55
CA SER A 211 10.32 15.79 -13.94
C SER A 211 10.20 15.64 -12.42
N LEU A 212 10.06 16.78 -11.74
CA LEU A 212 9.80 16.85 -10.31
C LEU A 212 8.35 17.29 -10.05
N SER A 213 7.77 16.80 -8.97
CA SER A 213 6.45 17.20 -8.49
C SER A 213 6.58 17.73 -7.06
N GLY A 214 6.21 19.00 -6.90
CA GLY A 214 5.98 19.58 -5.58
C GLY A 214 4.62 19.22 -4.98
N SER A 215 4.36 19.82 -3.83
CA SER A 215 3.06 19.86 -3.18
C SER A 215 2.42 21.25 -3.33
N VAL A 216 1.31 21.47 -2.64
CA VAL A 216 0.66 22.80 -2.60
C VAL A 216 1.52 23.86 -1.87
N ILE A 217 2.37 23.41 -0.94
CA ILE A 217 3.21 24.27 -0.11
C ILE A 217 4.61 24.42 -0.70
N PHE A 218 5.13 23.34 -1.30
CA PHE A 218 6.52 23.27 -1.77
C PHE A 218 6.60 23.05 -3.27
N ALA A 219 7.38 23.87 -3.97
CA ALA A 219 7.81 23.58 -5.34
C ALA A 219 9.18 22.89 -5.32
N LEU A 220 9.40 21.99 -6.27
CA LEU A 220 10.69 21.34 -6.52
C LEU A 220 11.16 21.73 -7.92
N THR A 221 12.36 22.27 -8.01
CA THR A 221 12.96 22.72 -9.28
C THR A 221 14.38 22.21 -9.38
N PRO A 222 14.82 21.59 -10.50
CA PRO A 222 16.23 21.27 -10.69
C PRO A 222 17.05 22.56 -10.80
N VAL A 223 18.27 22.54 -10.28
CA VAL A 223 19.19 23.69 -10.43
C VAL A 223 19.59 23.86 -11.90
N ASP A 224 19.80 22.74 -12.60
CA ASP A 224 20.11 22.71 -14.03
C ASP A 224 18.84 22.40 -14.85
N GLU A 225 18.47 23.32 -15.75
CA GLU A 225 17.30 23.14 -16.63
C GLU A 225 17.67 22.28 -17.86
N THR A 226 17.75 20.97 -17.65
CA THR A 226 17.99 19.97 -18.70
C THR A 226 16.83 18.99 -18.85
N GLU A 227 16.68 18.40 -20.04
CA GLU A 227 15.67 17.38 -20.31
C GLU A 227 16.32 16.14 -20.96
N PRO A 228 16.26 14.95 -20.32
CA PRO A 228 15.75 14.70 -18.95
C PRO A 228 16.58 15.44 -17.88
N ILE A 229 16.02 15.62 -16.68
CA ILE A 229 16.71 16.26 -15.54
C ILE A 229 18.02 15.53 -15.22
N ALA A 230 17.98 14.20 -15.28
CA ALA A 230 19.17 13.37 -15.20
C ALA A 230 18.98 12.07 -15.97
N ARG A 231 20.09 11.53 -16.43
CA ARG A 231 20.17 10.22 -17.09
C ARG A 231 21.36 9.46 -16.52
N LEU A 232 21.12 8.22 -16.11
CA LEU A 232 22.15 7.28 -15.70
C LEU A 232 22.14 6.11 -16.69
N ASP A 233 23.21 5.97 -17.45
CA ASP A 233 23.43 4.81 -18.30
C ASP A 233 23.99 3.65 -17.47
N ALA A 234 24.22 2.50 -18.11
CA ALA A 234 24.55 1.25 -17.43
C ALA A 234 25.82 1.33 -16.54
N ASP A 235 26.78 2.16 -16.94
CA ASP A 235 28.07 2.32 -16.25
C ASP A 235 28.04 3.37 -15.13
N ASP A 236 26.91 4.08 -14.96
CA ASP A 236 26.73 5.09 -13.92
C ASP A 236 26.14 4.42 -12.65
N PRO A 237 26.92 4.23 -11.57
CA PRO A 237 26.43 3.56 -10.36
C PRO A 237 25.56 4.47 -9.50
N ALA A 238 25.73 5.79 -9.61
CA ALA A 238 24.99 6.77 -8.84
C ALA A 238 25.02 8.16 -9.49
N ALA A 239 24.07 9.01 -9.13
CA ALA A 239 24.05 10.43 -9.44
C ALA A 239 23.44 11.22 -8.28
N SER A 240 23.88 12.47 -8.11
CA SER A 240 23.28 13.43 -7.19
C SER A 240 22.80 14.63 -7.98
N ILE A 241 21.49 14.83 -8.00
CA ILE A 241 20.81 15.85 -8.81
C ILE A 241 20.53 17.05 -7.92
N PRO A 242 21.20 18.19 -8.11
CA PRO A 242 20.95 19.39 -7.32
C PRO A 242 19.57 19.97 -7.63
N ILE A 243 18.82 20.26 -6.57
CA ILE A 243 17.46 20.80 -6.62
C ILE A 243 17.27 21.93 -5.61
N LEU A 244 16.28 22.76 -5.89
CA LEU A 244 15.74 23.75 -4.97
C LEU A 244 14.35 23.30 -4.53
N VAL A 245 14.10 23.40 -3.23
CA VAL A 245 12.79 23.23 -2.61
C VAL A 245 12.34 24.58 -2.09
N GLU A 246 11.29 25.13 -2.68
CA GLU A 246 10.82 26.50 -2.38
C GLU A 246 9.45 26.47 -1.72
N VAL A 247 9.30 27.26 -0.66
CA VAL A 247 7.99 27.49 -0.04
C VAL A 247 7.18 28.44 -0.91
N THR A 248 6.23 27.92 -1.68
CA THR A 248 5.42 28.73 -2.60
C THR A 248 4.20 29.36 -1.94
N ARG A 249 3.63 28.71 -0.91
CA ARG A 249 2.45 29.23 -0.19
C ARG A 249 2.52 28.92 1.30
N CYS A 250 2.35 29.96 2.12
CA CYS A 250 2.37 29.88 3.58
C CYS A 250 1.18 30.58 4.24
N ASP A 251 0.13 30.93 3.49
CA ASP A 251 -1.03 31.56 4.08
C ASP A 251 -1.77 30.57 5.01
N PRO A 252 -2.36 31.06 6.13
CA PRO A 252 -2.99 30.19 7.13
C PRO A 252 -4.09 29.28 6.56
N HIS A 253 -4.76 29.71 5.49
CA HIS A 253 -5.84 28.93 4.88
C HIS A 253 -5.28 27.67 4.22
N VAL A 254 -4.22 27.80 3.44
CA VAL A 254 -3.60 26.68 2.72
C VAL A 254 -2.91 25.71 3.68
N VAL A 255 -2.23 26.21 4.72
CA VAL A 255 -1.55 25.35 5.69
C VAL A 255 -2.57 24.51 6.48
N SER A 256 -3.68 25.09 6.91
CA SER A 256 -4.70 24.37 7.69
C SER A 256 -5.47 23.31 6.90
N GLN A 257 -5.45 23.37 5.58
CA GLN A 257 -6.11 22.41 4.69
C GLN A 257 -5.16 21.40 4.06
N SER A 258 -3.85 21.53 4.27
CA SER A 258 -2.86 20.62 3.69
C SER A 258 -2.80 19.31 4.47
N SER A 259 -3.42 18.25 3.94
CA SER A 259 -3.32 16.89 4.49
C SER A 259 -2.11 16.11 3.97
N ARG A 260 -1.46 16.60 2.92
CA ARG A 260 -0.34 15.95 2.21
C ARG A 260 0.79 16.94 1.91
N THR A 261 1.24 17.66 2.93
CA THR A 261 2.25 18.73 2.82
C THR A 261 3.54 18.27 2.15
N PHE A 262 3.97 17.03 2.42
CA PHE A 262 5.23 16.44 1.91
C PHE A 262 5.01 15.40 0.81
N ASP A 263 3.94 15.53 0.01
CA ASP A 263 3.72 14.67 -1.16
C ASP A 263 4.58 15.12 -2.36
N LEU A 264 5.89 15.00 -2.17
CA LEU A 264 6.93 15.36 -3.14
C LEU A 264 7.31 14.10 -3.93
N ALA A 265 7.59 14.25 -5.22
CA ALA A 265 7.90 13.11 -6.07
C ALA A 265 8.83 13.47 -7.22
N VAL A 266 9.46 12.43 -7.76
CA VAL A 266 10.18 12.47 -9.03
C VAL A 266 9.53 11.49 -10.00
N TYR A 267 9.42 11.87 -11.26
CA TYR A 267 8.98 11.00 -12.34
C TYR A 267 10.19 10.33 -12.96
N VAL A 268 10.15 9.00 -13.03
CA VAL A 268 11.28 8.16 -13.42
C VAL A 268 10.87 7.27 -14.59
N SER A 269 11.65 7.28 -15.67
CA SER A 269 11.55 6.31 -16.75
C SER A 269 12.70 5.30 -16.65
N ILE A 270 12.40 4.05 -16.97
CA ILE A 270 13.37 2.96 -17.03
C ILE A 270 13.32 2.39 -18.45
N ASP A 271 14.45 2.38 -19.16
CA ASP A 271 14.58 1.94 -20.56
C ASP A 271 13.58 2.59 -21.52
N GLY A 272 13.21 3.85 -21.27
CA GLY A 272 12.26 4.60 -22.10
C GLY A 272 10.78 4.19 -21.93
N ALA A 273 10.46 3.39 -20.92
CA ALA A 273 9.07 3.08 -20.55
C ALA A 273 8.33 4.34 -20.03
N ASP A 274 7.00 4.25 -19.93
CA ASP A 274 6.19 5.30 -19.31
C ASP A 274 6.68 5.66 -17.90
N THR A 275 6.61 6.95 -17.56
CA THR A 275 7.17 7.46 -16.32
C THR A 275 6.37 7.03 -15.10
N HIS A 276 7.07 6.53 -14.09
CA HIS A 276 6.51 6.22 -12.79
C HIS A 276 6.73 7.38 -11.81
N ARG A 277 5.69 7.74 -11.06
CA ARG A 277 5.80 8.72 -9.97
C ARG A 277 6.37 8.05 -8.71
N GLN A 278 7.67 8.20 -8.49
CA GLN A 278 8.33 7.78 -7.25
C GLN A 278 8.15 8.87 -6.18
N GLN A 279 7.41 8.55 -5.11
CA GLN A 279 7.32 9.45 -3.96
C GLN A 279 8.67 9.52 -3.25
N LEU A 280 9.10 10.74 -2.91
CA LEU A 280 10.32 10.98 -2.17
C LEU A 280 10.01 11.05 -0.68
N GLU A 281 10.72 10.26 0.13
CA GLU A 281 10.58 10.31 1.58
C GLU A 281 11.28 11.53 2.16
N VAL A 282 10.55 12.38 2.88
CA VAL A 282 11.12 13.51 3.61
C VAL A 282 11.54 13.04 5.00
N GLY A 283 12.79 12.58 5.11
CA GLY A 283 13.36 12.10 6.37
C GLY A 283 13.53 13.21 7.43
N PRO A 284 13.74 12.85 8.71
CA PRO A 284 13.91 13.82 9.80
C PRO A 284 15.01 14.86 9.56
N ALA A 285 16.07 14.49 8.84
CA ALA A 285 17.17 15.38 8.50
C ALA A 285 16.72 16.58 7.67
N LEU A 286 15.67 16.43 6.86
CA LEU A 286 15.08 17.51 6.05
C LEU A 286 13.96 18.28 6.76
N GLN A 287 13.41 17.73 7.85
CA GLN A 287 12.32 18.34 8.61
C GLN A 287 12.81 19.26 9.75
N ALA A 288 14.06 19.08 10.19
CA ALA A 288 14.67 19.86 11.26
C ALA A 288 14.93 21.33 10.86
#